data_AF-A0A397INS6-F1
#
_entry.id   AF-A0A397INS6-F1
#
_cell.length_a   1.000
_cell.length_b   1.000
_cell.length_c   1.000
_cell.angle_alpha   90.00
_cell.angle_beta   90.00
_cell.angle_gamma   90.00
#
_symmetry.space_group_name_H-M   'P 1'
#
loop_
_entity.id
_entity.type
_entity.pdbx_description
1 polymer ?
#
loop_
_entity_poly.entity_id
_entity_poly.type
_entity_poly.pdbx_seq_one_letter_code
_entity_poly.pdbx_strand_id
1 'polypeptide(L)'
;MNNMNNSSTSTIEIASTSNLSRKRGRPKKEKVSTASASTTTTPPPPRKRGRPRKIQKSDDIPDFKKIAKIKEYIKKHVPSVTNDTEDNVSEKSKKMAQELWDKVNNYEKKYLG
;
A
#
# COMPACT_ATOMS: atom_id res chain seq x y z
N MET A 1 -44.62 -14.17 35.19
CA MET A 1 -44.57 -15.43 34.43
C MET A 1 -44.44 -15.13 32.94
N ASN A 2 -43.30 -15.52 32.39
CA ASN A 2 -42.97 -15.96 31.02
C ASN A 2 -43.96 -15.58 29.89
N ASN A 3 -43.48 -14.82 28.91
CA ASN A 3 -44.01 -14.94 27.55
C ASN A 3 -42.89 -15.43 26.63
N MET A 4 -42.96 -16.72 26.31
CA MET A 4 -41.96 -17.50 25.61
C MET A 4 -42.10 -17.29 24.11
N ASN A 5 -40.96 -17.09 23.46
CA ASN A 5 -40.81 -17.04 22.01
C ASN A 5 -41.36 -18.30 21.33
N ASN A 6 -42.14 -18.11 20.28
CA ASN A 6 -42.44 -19.14 19.29
C ASN A 6 -42.25 -18.55 17.90
N SER A 7 -41.02 -18.78 17.42
CA SER A 7 -40.63 -19.12 16.06
C SER A 7 -41.77 -19.12 15.03
N SER A 8 -41.65 -18.27 14.01
CA SER A 8 -42.33 -18.49 12.74
C SER A 8 -41.39 -18.12 11.61
N THR A 9 -40.89 -19.18 10.98
CA THR A 9 -40.14 -19.23 9.74
C THR A 9 -40.80 -18.34 8.69
N SER A 10 -40.16 -17.23 8.33
CA SER A 10 -40.53 -16.47 7.13
C SER A 10 -39.60 -16.90 6.01
N THR A 11 -40.14 -17.77 5.17
CA THR A 11 -39.69 -18.12 3.82
C THR A 11 -39.33 -16.85 3.06
N ILE A 12 -38.04 -16.64 2.80
CA ILE A 12 -37.61 -15.59 1.87
C ILE A 12 -37.90 -16.12 0.46
N GLU A 13 -39.02 -15.71 -0.10
CA GLU A 13 -39.30 -15.83 -1.52
C GLU A 13 -38.26 -15.00 -2.28
N ILE A 14 -37.21 -15.66 -2.78
CA ILE A 14 -36.27 -15.02 -3.69
C ILE A 14 -36.98 -14.92 -5.04
N ALA A 15 -37.70 -13.81 -5.24
CA ALA A 15 -38.26 -13.45 -6.53
C ALA A 15 -37.15 -13.47 -7.59
N SER A 16 -37.29 -14.39 -8.55
CA SER A 16 -36.49 -14.49 -9.77
C SER A 16 -36.47 -13.17 -10.50
N THR A 17 -35.50 -12.32 -10.18
CA THR A 17 -35.27 -11.05 -10.86
C THR A 17 -34.30 -11.32 -12.00
N SER A 18 -34.89 -11.37 -13.19
CA SER A 18 -34.26 -11.49 -14.50
C SER A 18 -32.91 -10.79 -14.59
N ASN A 19 -31.89 -11.52 -15.05
CA ASN A 19 -30.58 -10.95 -15.42
C ASN A 19 -30.76 -9.89 -16.52
N LEU A 20 -30.68 -8.60 -16.15
CA LEU A 20 -30.62 -7.51 -17.11
C LEU A 20 -29.24 -7.52 -17.80
N SER A 21 -29.15 -8.25 -18.90
CA SER A 21 -27.98 -8.25 -19.79
C SER A 21 -27.81 -6.85 -20.37
N ARG A 22 -26.76 -6.15 -19.94
CA ARG A 22 -26.41 -4.83 -20.47
C ARG A 22 -25.96 -5.00 -21.92
N LYS A 23 -26.81 -4.57 -22.87
CA LYS A 23 -26.52 -4.56 -24.31
C LYS A 23 -25.28 -3.69 -24.55
N ARG A 24 -24.08 -4.28 -24.54
CA ARG A 24 -22.85 -3.58 -24.95
C ARG A 24 -22.98 -3.32 -26.45
N GLY A 25 -23.53 -2.15 -26.78
CA GLY A 25 -23.55 -1.61 -28.13
C GLY A 25 -22.13 -1.31 -28.58
N ARG A 26 -21.43 -2.33 -29.09
CA ARG A 26 -20.31 -2.11 -29.98
C ARG A 26 -20.44 -3.09 -31.15
N PRO A 27 -20.82 -2.61 -32.34
CA PRO A 27 -20.81 -3.43 -33.53
C PRO A 27 -19.40 -4.04 -33.70
N LYS A 28 -19.33 -5.36 -33.89
CA LYS A 28 -18.07 -6.02 -34.25
C LYS A 28 -17.72 -5.56 -35.66
N LYS A 29 -16.62 -4.82 -35.82
CA LYS A 29 -16.01 -4.60 -37.14
C LYS A 29 -15.50 -5.95 -37.64
N GLU A 30 -16.02 -6.43 -38.75
CA GLU A 30 -15.41 -7.52 -39.50
C GLU A 30 -14.01 -7.08 -39.97
N LYS A 31 -13.05 -8.00 -39.89
CA LYS A 31 -11.67 -7.79 -40.33
C LYS A 31 -11.58 -8.18 -41.81
N VAL A 32 -11.71 -7.21 -42.71
CA VAL A 32 -11.19 -7.37 -44.07
C VAL A 32 -9.68 -7.20 -43.99
N SER A 33 -8.95 -8.26 -44.32
CA SER A 33 -7.50 -8.25 -44.47
C SER A 33 -7.14 -7.59 -45.79
N THR A 34 -6.54 -6.41 -45.74
CA THR A 34 -5.76 -5.87 -46.86
C THR A 34 -4.47 -5.35 -46.28
N ALA A 35 -3.40 -6.11 -46.47
CA ALA A 35 -2.04 -5.70 -46.19
C ALA A 35 -1.59 -4.73 -47.29
N SER A 36 -1.31 -3.49 -46.90
CA SER A 36 -0.31 -2.61 -47.51
C SER A 36 -0.22 -1.35 -46.66
N ALA A 37 0.75 -1.31 -45.75
CA ALA A 37 1.10 -0.08 -45.03
C ALA A 37 2.39 0.47 -45.63
N SER A 38 2.25 1.47 -46.50
CA SER A 38 3.34 2.35 -46.90
C SER A 38 3.79 3.15 -45.66
N THR A 39 5.08 3.09 -45.31
CA THR A 39 5.63 3.78 -44.14
C THR A 39 5.85 5.26 -44.45
N THR A 40 4.80 6.07 -44.30
CA THR A 40 4.94 7.53 -44.28
C THR A 40 5.47 7.95 -42.91
N THR A 41 6.69 8.48 -42.85
CA THR A 41 7.33 8.96 -41.62
C THR A 41 6.84 10.38 -41.29
N THR A 42 5.70 10.49 -40.61
CA THR A 42 5.19 11.78 -40.12
C THR A 42 5.74 12.04 -38.71
N PRO A 43 6.31 13.24 -38.41
CA PRO A 43 6.77 13.56 -37.06
C PRO A 43 5.59 13.62 -36.08
N PRO A 44 5.75 13.15 -34.83
CA PRO A 44 4.67 13.15 -33.86
C PRO A 44 4.29 14.60 -33.49
N PRO A 45 2.99 14.91 -33.37
CA PRO A 45 2.54 16.24 -33.00
C PRO A 45 3.03 16.61 -31.59
N PRO A 46 3.26 17.92 -31.32
CA PRO A 46 3.72 18.37 -30.02
C PRO A 46 2.72 18.00 -28.93
N ARG A 47 3.20 17.28 -27.89
CA ARG A 47 2.36 16.89 -26.76
C ARG A 47 1.99 18.13 -25.95
N LYS A 48 0.71 18.52 -25.96
CA LYS A 48 0.11 19.45 -24.98
C LYS A 48 0.50 18.99 -23.58
N ARG A 49 0.93 19.91 -22.71
CA ARG A 49 1.34 19.59 -21.33
C ARG A 49 0.24 18.77 -20.65
N GLY A 50 0.53 17.48 -20.45
CA GLY A 50 -0.41 16.55 -19.87
C GLY A 50 -0.59 16.83 -18.37
N ARG A 51 -1.72 16.35 -17.82
CA ARG A 51 -1.97 16.40 -16.38
C ARG A 51 -0.80 15.75 -15.62
N PRO A 52 -0.37 16.31 -14.47
CA PRO A 52 0.68 15.72 -13.66
C PRO A 52 0.42 14.23 -13.41
N ARG A 53 1.43 13.39 -13.66
CA ARG A 53 1.31 11.94 -13.46
C ARG A 53 1.57 11.62 -11.99
N LYS A 54 0.77 10.72 -11.44
CA LYS A 54 1.00 10.15 -10.10
C LYS A 54 2.23 9.23 -10.19
N ILE A 55 3.25 9.51 -9.39
CA ILE A 55 4.44 8.67 -9.28
C ILE A 55 4.15 7.59 -8.25
N GLN A 56 4.45 6.33 -8.58
CA GLN A 56 4.33 5.23 -7.63
C GLN A 56 5.47 5.35 -6.62
N LYS A 57 5.14 5.44 -5.32
CA LYS A 57 6.16 5.39 -4.26
C LYS A 57 6.67 3.95 -4.22
N SER A 58 7.96 3.76 -4.50
CA SER A 58 8.61 2.47 -4.30
C SER A 58 8.84 2.29 -2.80
N ASP A 59 8.14 1.33 -2.19
CA ASP A 59 8.41 0.88 -0.83
C ASP A 59 9.70 0.02 -0.72
N ASP A 60 10.41 -0.14 -1.84
CA ASP A 60 11.63 -0.95 -2.03
C ASP A 60 12.89 -0.36 -1.36
N ILE A 61 12.75 0.33 -0.23
CA ILE A 61 13.92 0.58 0.61
C ILE A 61 14.19 -0.74 1.35
N PRO A 62 15.38 -1.35 1.19
CA PRO A 62 15.73 -2.57 1.90
C PRO A 62 15.67 -2.36 3.41
N ASP A 63 15.17 -3.36 4.14
CA ASP A 63 14.91 -3.21 5.58
C ASP A 63 16.18 -2.90 6.39
N PHE A 64 17.36 -3.38 5.97
CA PHE A 64 18.63 -3.01 6.58
C PHE A 64 18.91 -1.50 6.52
N LYS A 65 18.53 -0.81 5.43
CA LYS A 65 18.67 0.65 5.31
C LYS A 65 17.68 1.37 6.22
N LYS A 66 16.48 0.83 6.42
CA LYS A 66 15.49 1.41 7.34
C LYS A 66 15.97 1.29 8.78
N ILE A 67 16.49 0.12 9.17
CA ILE A 67 17.02 -0.14 10.51
C ILE A 67 18.22 0.76 10.82
N ALA A 68 19.15 0.91 9.88
CA ALA A 68 20.28 1.81 10.05
C ALA A 68 19.84 3.26 10.34
N LYS A 69 18.86 3.77 9.56
CA LYS A 69 18.30 5.12 9.78
C LYS A 69 17.63 5.27 11.14
N ILE A 70 16.89 4.25 11.59
CA ILE A 70 16.23 4.28 12.91
C ILE A 70 17.28 4.31 14.03
N LYS A 71 18.32 3.47 13.93
CA LYS A 71 19.42 3.45 14.92
C LYS A 71 20.15 4.79 14.96
N GLU A 72 20.45 5.36 13.80
CA GLU A 72 21.08 6.68 13.68
C GLU A 72 20.22 7.78 14.33
N TYR A 73 18.91 7.74 14.08
CA TYR A 73 17.96 8.68 14.70
C TYR A 73 17.95 8.56 16.23
N ILE A 74 17.86 7.34 16.77
CA ILE A 74 17.87 7.13 18.23
C ILE A 74 19.19 7.63 18.83
N LYS A 75 20.33 7.26 18.24
CA LYS A 75 21.66 7.69 18.72
C LYS A 75 21.84 9.21 18.70
N LYS A 76 21.25 9.90 17.72
CA LYS A 76 21.32 11.37 17.62
C LYS A 76 20.51 12.07 18.71
N HIS A 77 19.35 11.53 19.07
CA HIS A 77 18.40 12.19 19.98
C HIS A 77 18.50 11.70 21.43
N VAL A 78 18.94 10.47 21.64
CA VAL A 78 19.18 9.86 22.94
C VAL A 78 20.51 9.09 22.91
N PRO A 79 21.66 9.79 22.87
CA PRO A 79 23.00 9.17 22.94
C PRO A 79 23.19 8.16 24.07
N SER A 80 22.51 8.37 25.21
CA SER A 80 22.58 7.55 26.42
C SER A 80 22.20 6.09 26.18
N VAL A 81 21.50 5.79 25.09
CA VAL A 81 21.12 4.41 24.71
C VAL A 81 22.34 3.56 24.34
N THR A 82 23.43 4.19 23.87
CA THR A 82 24.62 3.47 23.38
C THR A 82 25.87 3.71 24.21
N ASN A 83 26.01 4.90 24.80
CA ASN A 83 27.13 5.28 25.64
C ASN A 83 26.57 5.84 26.94
N ASP A 84 27.31 5.78 28.05
CA ASP A 84 26.93 6.43 29.32
C ASP A 84 27.15 7.95 29.27
N THR A 85 26.61 8.60 28.23
CA THR A 85 26.67 10.04 28.03
C THR A 85 25.45 10.70 28.65
N GLU A 86 25.68 11.85 29.29
CA GLU A 86 24.61 12.66 29.87
C GLU A 86 23.72 13.26 28.78
N ASP A 87 22.46 12.83 28.80
CA ASP A 87 21.44 13.31 27.89
C ASP A 87 20.46 14.24 28.62
N ASN A 88 20.19 15.40 28.03
CA ASN A 88 19.17 16.37 28.50
C ASN A 88 17.72 15.92 28.17
N VAL A 89 17.48 14.61 28.17
CA VAL A 89 16.22 13.99 27.77
C VAL A 89 15.48 13.50 29.02
N SER A 90 14.16 13.63 29.06
CA SER A 90 13.35 13.11 30.17
C SER A 90 13.57 11.60 30.37
N GLU A 91 13.60 11.13 31.62
CA GLU A 91 13.74 9.71 31.97
C GLU A 91 12.75 8.82 31.23
N LYS A 92 11.51 9.27 31.08
CA LYS A 92 10.47 8.52 30.34
C LYS A 92 10.86 8.31 28.88
N SER A 93 11.43 9.34 28.26
CA SER A 93 11.90 9.29 26.88
C SER A 93 13.15 8.41 26.75
N LYS A 94 14.07 8.44 27.74
CA LYS A 94 15.23 7.52 27.78
C LYS A 94 14.78 6.07 27.82
N LYS A 95 13.83 5.74 28.71
CA LYS A 95 13.25 4.38 28.81
C LYS A 95 12.58 3.93 27.50
N MET A 96 11.82 4.82 26.87
CA MET A 96 11.18 4.52 25.58
C MET A 96 12.21 4.31 24.45
N ALA A 97 13.26 5.13 24.42
CA ALA A 97 14.33 4.99 23.43
C ALA A 97 15.09 3.68 23.60
N GLN A 98 15.35 3.26 24.84
CA GLN A 98 15.95 1.96 25.14
C GLN A 98 15.08 0.80 24.65
N GLU A 99 13.79 0.83 24.96
CA GLU A 99 12.84 -0.21 24.51
C GLU A 99 12.78 -0.30 22.97
N LEU A 100 12.79 0.85 22.29
CA LEU A 100 12.83 0.90 20.83
C LEU A 100 14.14 0.34 20.28
N TRP A 101 15.26 0.68 20.90
CA TRP A 101 16.57 0.17 20.51
C TRP A 101 16.63 -1.36 20.59
N ASP A 102 16.13 -1.94 21.68
CA ASP A 102 16.09 -3.38 21.86
C ASP A 102 15.18 -4.08 20.83
N LYS A 103 14.01 -3.50 20.55
CA LYS A 103 13.11 -4.00 19.49
C LYS A 103 13.78 -3.99 18.12
N VAL A 104 14.49 -2.91 17.79
CA VAL A 104 15.20 -2.78 16.50
C VAL A 104 16.33 -3.81 16.40
N ASN A 105 17.11 -3.99 17.46
CA ASN A 105 18.17 -5.00 17.50
C ASN A 105 17.62 -6.42 17.39
N ASN A 106 16.50 -6.72 18.06
CA ASN A 106 15.84 -8.03 17.95
C ASN A 106 15.29 -8.28 16.54
N TYR A 107 14.70 -7.27 15.91
CA TYR A 107 14.22 -7.39 14.53
C TYR A 107 15.39 -7.62 13.56
N GLU A 108 16.48 -6.87 13.70
CA GLU A 108 17.69 -7.06 12.91
C GLU A 108 18.25 -8.48 13.07
N LYS A 109 18.42 -8.97 14.31
CA LYS A 109 18.87 -10.35 14.57
C LYS A 109 17.92 -11.41 14.01
N LYS A 110 16.62 -11.15 13.97
CA LYS A 110 15.61 -12.13 13.53
C LYS A 110 15.51 -12.24 12.01
N TYR A 111 15.73 -11.15 11.28
CA TYR A 111 15.46 -11.08 9.84
C TYR A 111 16.68 -10.74 8.98
N LEU A 112 17.78 -10.26 9.56
CA LEU A 112 18.97 -9.79 8.84
C LEU A 112 20.29 -10.35 9.39
N GLY A 113 20.31 -10.91 10.60
CA GLY A 113 21.44 -11.62 11.19
C GLY A 113 21.35 -13.12 10.97
#